data_AF-A0A3D8P6Q6-F1
#
_entry.id   AF-A0A3D8P6Q6-F1
#
_cell.length_a   1.000
_cell.length_b   1.000
_cell.length_c   1.000
_cell.angle_alpha   90.00
_cell.angle_beta   90.00
_cell.angle_gamma   90.00
#
_symmetry.space_group_name_H-M   'P 1'
#
loop_
_entity.id
_entity.type
_entity.pdbx_description
1 polymer ?
#
loop_
_entity_poly.entity_id
_entity_poly.type
_entity_poly.pdbx_seq_one_letter_code
_entity_poly.pdbx_strand_id
1 'polypeptide(L)'
;MISLTSPVKTRAHRWPAGAKLAALCLASTGLVLVRDIAVHAAALAAVAALYAAPGRIFLRAGLHSLRVVLPFVAVLLAWHGLAGDLAQGVLVTLRMVTLVALANLVTMTTGLDALVDLVHRLVAPLRRLGLPVHLLETAIPLVIRFTPVLVARAEALAQAWRARSRRRPGWRLVLPLTLQALDEADHVGEALRARGGALGPPEQE
;
A
#
# COMPACT_ATOMS: atom_id res chain seq x y z
N MET A 1 5.57 17.08 -8.25
CA MET A 1 4.31 16.50 -8.76
C MET A 1 4.34 15.00 -8.45
N ILE A 2 3.82 14.61 -7.29
CA ILE A 2 3.78 13.21 -6.85
C ILE A 2 2.40 12.66 -7.22
N SER A 3 2.10 12.56 -8.51
CA SER A 3 1.01 11.67 -8.95
C SER A 3 1.60 10.27 -9.06
N LEU A 4 1.63 9.55 -7.93
CA LEU A 4 1.86 8.10 -7.90
C LEU A 4 0.63 7.32 -8.42
N THR A 5 -0.19 7.93 -9.27
CA THR A 5 -1.25 7.28 -10.03
C THR A 5 -0.86 7.28 -11.50
N SER A 6 -0.74 6.07 -12.05
CA SER A 6 -0.44 5.78 -13.45
C SER A 6 -1.19 6.74 -14.41
N PRO A 7 -0.53 7.31 -15.43
CA PRO A 7 -1.16 8.18 -16.43
C PRO A 7 -2.16 7.45 -17.34
N VAL A 8 -2.31 6.13 -17.21
CA VAL A 8 -3.21 5.31 -18.01
C VAL A 8 -4.41 4.86 -17.17
N LYS A 9 -5.59 5.39 -17.49
CA LYS A 9 -6.89 4.95 -16.95
C LYS A 9 -7.23 3.57 -17.51
N THR A 10 -7.00 2.50 -16.76
CA THR A 10 -7.50 1.15 -17.10
C THR A 10 -8.90 0.92 -16.52
N ARG A 11 -9.72 0.09 -17.19
CA ARG A 11 -11.11 -0.24 -16.75
C ARG A 11 -11.19 -0.78 -15.32
N ALA A 12 -10.10 -1.38 -14.81
CA ALA A 12 -10.00 -1.86 -13.44
C ALA A 12 -10.04 -0.74 -12.38
N HIS A 13 -9.80 0.53 -12.74
CA HIS A 13 -9.85 1.65 -11.79
C HIS A 13 -11.26 2.00 -11.30
N ARG A 14 -12.31 1.43 -11.93
CA ARG A 14 -13.71 1.66 -11.58
C ARG A 14 -14.27 0.70 -10.53
N TRP A 15 -13.51 -0.34 -10.16
CA TRP A 15 -13.96 -1.29 -9.14
C TRP A 15 -13.61 -0.78 -7.73
N PRO A 16 -14.55 -0.86 -6.77
CA PRO A 16 -14.31 -0.40 -5.41
C PRO A 16 -13.14 -1.16 -4.80
N ALA A 17 -12.25 -0.43 -4.11
CA ALA A 17 -11.07 -1.01 -3.46
C ALA A 17 -11.45 -2.18 -2.52
N GLY A 18 -12.60 -2.09 -1.85
CA GLY A 18 -13.13 -3.14 -0.99
C GLY A 18 -13.37 -4.46 -1.71
N ALA A 19 -13.96 -4.45 -2.91
CA ALA A 19 -14.20 -5.68 -3.67
C ALA A 19 -12.90 -6.33 -4.14
N LYS A 20 -11.90 -5.51 -4.52
CA LYS A 20 -10.58 -6.03 -4.93
C LYS A 20 -9.82 -6.64 -3.75
N LEU A 21 -9.81 -5.97 -2.60
CA LEU A 21 -9.17 -6.50 -1.40
C LEU A 21 -9.90 -7.74 -0.86
N ALA A 22 -11.23 -7.76 -0.90
CA ALA A 22 -12.01 -8.94 -0.56
C ALA A 22 -11.72 -10.10 -1.51
N ALA A 23 -11.67 -9.85 -2.83
CA ALA A 23 -11.29 -10.85 -3.82
C ALA A 23 -9.86 -11.37 -3.60
N LEU A 24 -8.92 -10.47 -3.26
CA LEU A 24 -7.55 -10.86 -2.89
C LEU A 24 -7.53 -11.75 -1.65
N CYS A 25 -8.33 -11.41 -0.64
CA CYS A 25 -8.42 -12.16 0.61
C CYS A 25 -9.05 -13.54 0.38
N LEU A 26 -10.15 -13.62 -0.38
CA LEU A 26 -10.78 -14.87 -0.76
C LEU A 26 -9.87 -15.74 -1.63
N ALA A 27 -9.18 -15.14 -2.60
CA ALA A 27 -8.24 -15.85 -3.46
C ALA A 27 -7.03 -16.36 -2.66
N SER A 28 -6.52 -15.56 -1.71
CA SER A 28 -5.39 -15.98 -0.88
C SER A 28 -5.77 -17.11 0.08
N THR A 29 -6.92 -17.01 0.74
CA THR A 29 -7.46 -18.08 1.59
C THR A 29 -7.73 -19.34 0.78
N GLY A 30 -8.35 -19.22 -0.41
CA GLY A 30 -8.62 -20.34 -1.29
C GLY A 30 -7.36 -21.07 -1.76
N LEU A 31 -6.33 -20.31 -2.18
CA LEU A 31 -5.03 -20.89 -2.59
C LEU A 31 -4.31 -21.61 -1.44
N VAL A 32 -4.49 -21.17 -0.20
CA VAL A 32 -3.87 -21.83 0.96
C VAL A 32 -4.56 -23.15 1.32
N LEU A 33 -5.88 -23.25 1.10
CA LEU A 33 -6.67 -24.46 1.39
C LEU A 33 -6.47 -25.57 0.35
N VAL A 34 -6.25 -25.20 -0.91
CA VAL A 34 -6.04 -26.17 -1.99
C VAL A 34 -4.58 -26.63 -1.99
N ARG A 35 -4.34 -27.94 -2.14
CA ARG A 35 -2.99 -28.53 -2.24
C ARG A 35 -2.67 -29.09 -3.63
N ASP A 36 -3.52 -28.79 -4.61
CA ASP A 36 -3.33 -29.27 -5.98
C ASP A 36 -2.41 -28.33 -6.77
N ILE A 37 -1.39 -28.92 -7.40
CA ILE A 37 -0.40 -28.21 -8.22
C ILE A 37 -1.05 -27.65 -9.49
N ALA A 38 -2.01 -28.36 -10.08
CA ALA A 38 -2.71 -27.92 -11.29
C ALA A 38 -3.53 -26.65 -11.02
N VAL A 39 -4.18 -26.56 -9.85
CA VAL A 39 -4.95 -25.38 -9.44
C VAL A 39 -4.05 -24.16 -9.25
N HIS A 40 -2.87 -24.34 -8.67
CA HIS A 40 -1.88 -23.26 -8.53
C HIS A 40 -1.32 -22.81 -9.87
N ALA A 41 -1.05 -23.74 -10.80
CA ALA A 41 -0.61 -23.41 -12.15
C ALA A 41 -1.68 -22.65 -12.93
N ALA A 42 -2.94 -23.08 -12.84
CA ALA A 42 -4.08 -22.40 -13.43
C ALA A 42 -4.28 -21.00 -12.83
N ALA A 43 -4.15 -20.85 -11.51
CA ALA A 43 -4.24 -19.56 -10.83
C ALA A 43 -3.13 -18.61 -11.28
N LEU A 44 -1.88 -19.10 -11.38
CA LEU A 44 -0.77 -18.30 -11.89
C LEU A 44 -1.00 -17.87 -13.34
N ALA A 45 -1.49 -18.77 -14.20
CA ALA A 45 -1.84 -18.45 -15.58
C ALA A 45 -2.95 -17.40 -15.68
N ALA A 46 -3.98 -17.50 -14.82
CA ALA A 46 -5.05 -16.51 -14.72
C ALA A 46 -4.51 -15.14 -14.29
N VAL A 47 -3.62 -15.09 -13.29
CA VAL A 47 -2.95 -13.85 -12.87
C VAL A 47 -2.10 -13.26 -14.00
N ALA A 48 -1.34 -14.09 -14.71
CA ALA A 48 -0.55 -13.66 -15.86
C ALA A 48 -1.43 -13.10 -16.99
N ALA A 49 -2.58 -13.72 -17.27
CA ALA A 49 -3.56 -13.21 -18.22
C ALA A 49 -4.16 -11.86 -17.77
N LEU A 50 -4.45 -11.70 -16.47
CA LEU A 50 -4.89 -10.43 -15.88
C LEU A 50 -3.82 -9.34 -15.98
N TYR A 51 -2.53 -9.69 -15.92
CA TYR A 51 -1.42 -8.76 -16.15
C TYR A 51 -1.25 -8.39 -17.63
N ALA A 52 -1.64 -9.27 -18.56
CA ALA A 52 -1.54 -9.04 -19.99
C ALA A 52 -2.67 -8.13 -20.53
N ALA A 53 -3.88 -8.21 -19.96
CA ALA A 53 -5.05 -7.44 -20.39
C ALA A 53 -4.90 -5.90 -20.37
N PRO A 54 -4.18 -5.26 -19.41
CA PRO A 54 -4.04 -3.80 -19.34
C PRO A 54 -2.82 -3.22 -20.10
N GLY A 55 -1.95 -4.06 -20.67
CA GLY A 55 -0.85 -3.66 -21.56
C GLY A 55 0.57 -4.06 -21.12
N ARG A 56 1.53 -3.98 -22.06
CA ARG A 56 2.95 -4.43 -21.90
C ARG A 56 3.71 -3.75 -20.76
N ILE A 57 3.29 -2.54 -20.35
CA ILE A 57 3.90 -1.80 -19.23
C ILE A 57 3.58 -2.48 -17.89
N PHE A 58 2.36 -2.98 -17.70
CA PHE A 58 1.97 -3.75 -16.52
C PHE A 58 2.71 -5.08 -16.43
N LEU A 59 2.91 -5.76 -17.58
CA LEU A 59 3.67 -7.00 -17.63
C LEU A 59 5.14 -6.80 -17.24
N ARG A 60 5.79 -5.71 -17.71
CA ARG A 60 7.17 -5.36 -17.30
C ARG A 60 7.28 -5.05 -15.81
N ALA A 61 6.31 -4.33 -15.25
CA ALA A 61 6.27 -4.06 -13.81
C ALA A 61 6.07 -5.34 -12.99
N GLY A 62 5.18 -6.23 -13.43
CA GLY A 62 5.00 -7.56 -12.83
C GLY A 62 6.28 -8.40 -12.88
N LEU A 63 6.98 -8.42 -14.02
CA LEU A 63 8.27 -9.11 -14.16
C LEU A 63 9.34 -8.55 -13.23
N HIS A 64 9.39 -7.23 -13.04
CA HIS A 64 10.34 -6.62 -12.11
C HIS A 64 10.07 -7.06 -10.66
N SER A 65 8.80 -7.07 -10.23
CA SER A 65 8.44 -7.58 -8.90
C SER A 65 8.80 -9.06 -8.76
N LEU A 66 8.64 -9.87 -9.81
CA LEU A 66 9.00 -11.28 -9.79
C LEU A 66 10.52 -11.51 -9.67
N ARG A 67 11.35 -10.63 -10.25
CA ARG A 67 12.81 -10.68 -10.09
C ARG A 67 13.27 -10.50 -8.64
N VAL A 68 12.56 -9.68 -7.86
CA VAL A 68 12.86 -9.50 -6.42
C VAL A 68 12.54 -10.77 -5.62
N VAL A 69 11.55 -11.55 -6.05
CA VAL A 69 11.11 -12.81 -5.42
C VAL A 69 11.98 -14.01 -5.85
N LEU A 70 12.65 -13.92 -6.99
CA LEU A 70 13.51 -14.97 -7.54
C LEU A 70 14.57 -15.53 -6.56
N PRO A 71 15.33 -14.72 -5.80
CA PRO A 71 16.26 -15.26 -4.80
C PRO A 71 15.56 -16.09 -3.72
N PHE A 72 14.36 -15.68 -3.28
CA PHE A 72 13.56 -16.46 -2.33
C PHE A 72 13.11 -17.79 -2.92
N VAL A 73 12.68 -17.80 -4.18
CA VAL A 73 12.32 -19.03 -4.92
C VAL A 73 13.50 -19.98 -5.02
N ALA A 74 14.68 -19.46 -5.35
CA ALA A 74 15.90 -20.27 -5.45
C ALA A 74 16.25 -20.92 -4.11
N VAL A 75 16.17 -20.17 -3.01
CA VAL A 75 16.42 -20.70 -1.66
C VAL A 75 15.40 -21.78 -1.29
N LEU A 76 14.11 -21.56 -1.56
CA LEU A 76 13.06 -22.55 -1.28
C LEU A 76 13.27 -23.85 -2.05
N LEU A 77 13.53 -23.75 -3.36
CA LEU A 77 13.72 -24.93 -4.21
C LEU A 77 15.02 -25.68 -3.85
N ALA A 78 16.10 -24.96 -3.55
CA ALA A 78 17.35 -25.57 -3.10
C ALA A 78 17.14 -26.33 -1.77
N TRP A 79 16.46 -25.71 -0.81
CA TRP A 79 16.15 -26.34 0.48
C TRP A 79 15.27 -27.58 0.33
N HIS A 80 14.17 -27.49 -0.42
CA HIS A 80 13.27 -28.61 -0.66
C HIS A 80 13.88 -29.72 -1.51
N GLY A 81 14.80 -29.37 -2.43
CA GLY A 81 15.59 -30.35 -3.18
C GLY A 81 16.55 -31.12 -2.27
N LEU A 82 17.23 -30.44 -1.35
CA LEU A 82 18.07 -31.08 -0.34
C LEU A 82 17.27 -31.93 0.65
N ALA A 83 16.05 -31.50 0.99
CA ALA A 83 15.14 -32.22 1.90
C ALA A 83 14.43 -33.42 1.25
N GLY A 84 14.56 -33.64 -0.06
CA GLY A 84 13.93 -34.75 -0.78
C GLY A 84 12.43 -34.59 -1.05
N ASP A 85 11.85 -33.41 -0.77
CA ASP A 85 10.43 -33.12 -0.97
C ASP A 85 10.23 -32.01 -2.01
N LEU A 86 10.58 -32.35 -3.25
CA LEU A 86 10.48 -31.46 -4.40
C LEU A 86 9.02 -31.06 -4.71
N ALA A 87 8.06 -31.96 -4.46
CA ALA A 87 6.65 -31.71 -4.71
C ALA A 87 6.12 -30.57 -3.82
N GLN A 88 6.42 -30.59 -2.52
CA GLN A 88 6.07 -29.47 -1.63
C GLN A 88 6.84 -28.20 -1.99
N GLY A 89 8.13 -28.31 -2.35
CA GLY A 89 8.94 -27.16 -2.76
C GLY A 89 8.35 -26.41 -3.95
N VAL A 90 7.92 -27.14 -4.99
CA VAL A 90 7.26 -26.57 -6.17
C VAL A 90 5.92 -25.94 -5.78
N LEU A 91 5.11 -26.61 -4.97
CA LEU A 91 3.79 -26.11 -4.56
C LEU A 91 3.91 -24.79 -3.77
N VAL A 92 4.79 -24.74 -2.77
CA VAL A 92 4.99 -23.54 -1.94
C VAL A 92 5.53 -22.39 -2.78
N THR A 93 6.47 -22.68 -3.68
CA THR A 93 7.02 -21.70 -4.63
C THR A 93 5.93 -21.11 -5.52
N LEU A 94 5.11 -21.97 -6.14
CA LEU A 94 4.06 -21.56 -7.07
C LEU A 94 2.99 -20.73 -6.36
N ARG A 95 2.62 -21.12 -5.13
CA ARG A 95 1.74 -20.36 -4.26
C ARG A 95 2.30 -18.98 -3.93
N MET A 96 3.55 -18.92 -3.47
CA MET A 96 4.20 -17.65 -3.12
C MET A 96 4.23 -16.69 -4.31
N VAL A 97 4.67 -17.18 -5.48
CA VAL A 97 4.71 -16.38 -6.71
C VAL A 97 3.32 -15.87 -7.09
N THR A 98 2.30 -16.73 -7.05
CA THR A 98 0.93 -16.36 -7.41
C THR A 98 0.36 -15.30 -6.47
N LEU A 99 0.53 -15.48 -5.16
CA LEU A 99 0.03 -14.53 -4.15
C LEU A 99 0.74 -13.18 -4.24
N VAL A 100 2.07 -13.18 -4.41
CA VAL A 100 2.83 -11.94 -4.56
C VAL A 100 2.44 -11.22 -5.85
N ALA A 101 2.29 -11.95 -6.97
CA ALA A 101 1.83 -11.36 -8.22
C ALA A 101 0.42 -10.77 -8.08
N LEU A 102 -0.51 -11.49 -7.45
CA LEU A 102 -1.87 -11.01 -7.24
C LEU A 102 -1.91 -9.78 -6.31
N ALA A 103 -1.16 -9.79 -5.21
CA ALA A 103 -1.04 -8.65 -4.30
C ALA A 103 -0.46 -7.43 -5.02
N ASN A 104 0.61 -7.60 -5.79
CA ASN A 104 1.22 -6.53 -6.56
C ASN A 104 0.25 -5.95 -7.60
N LEU A 105 -0.57 -6.79 -8.24
CA LEU A 105 -1.60 -6.32 -9.19
C LEU A 105 -2.63 -5.44 -8.48
N VAL A 106 -3.07 -5.85 -7.30
CA VAL A 106 -4.02 -5.08 -6.50
C VAL A 106 -3.41 -3.76 -6.04
N THR A 107 -2.15 -3.77 -5.58
CA THR A 107 -1.41 -2.55 -5.21
C THR A 107 -1.28 -1.59 -6.37
N MET A 108 -0.93 -2.06 -7.57
CA MET A 108 -0.79 -1.21 -8.76
C MET A 108 -2.12 -0.68 -9.29
N THR A 109 -3.23 -1.37 -9.02
CA THR A 109 -4.56 -1.02 -9.54
C THR A 109 -5.45 -0.30 -8.53
N THR A 110 -4.97 -0.08 -7.31
CA THR A 110 -5.71 0.60 -6.22
C THR A 110 -5.04 1.93 -5.91
N GLY A 111 -5.77 3.03 -6.07
CA GLY A 111 -5.29 4.36 -5.69
C GLY A 111 -5.26 4.54 -4.17
N LEU A 112 -4.33 5.35 -3.68
CA LEU A 112 -4.20 5.66 -2.25
C LEU A 112 -5.50 6.22 -1.67
N ASP A 113 -6.17 7.13 -2.39
CA ASP A 113 -7.43 7.75 -1.97
C ASP A 113 -8.54 6.70 -1.76
N ALA A 114 -8.67 5.75 -2.69
CA ALA A 114 -9.67 4.69 -2.60
C ALA A 114 -9.41 3.70 -1.45
N LEU A 115 -8.13 3.44 -1.14
CA LEU A 115 -7.74 2.61 0.00
C LEU A 115 -8.06 3.31 1.32
N VAL A 116 -7.78 4.60 1.40
CA VAL A 116 -8.12 5.48 2.51
C VAL A 116 -9.63 5.53 2.76
N ASP A 117 -10.44 5.70 1.72
CA ASP A 117 -11.91 5.72 1.83
C ASP A 117 -12.45 4.37 2.33
N LEU A 118 -11.80 3.28 1.93
CA LEU A 118 -12.13 1.96 2.43
C LEU A 118 -11.81 1.84 3.93
N VAL A 119 -10.64 2.29 4.37
CA VAL A 119 -10.27 2.29 5.79
C VAL A 119 -11.29 3.08 6.62
N HIS A 120 -11.71 4.27 6.17
CA HIS A 120 -12.76 5.03 6.86
C HIS A 120 -14.07 4.23 7.00
N ARG A 121 -14.52 3.58 5.92
CA ARG A 121 -15.72 2.74 5.96
C ARG A 121 -15.60 1.54 6.89
N LEU A 122 -14.41 0.95 7.00
CA LEU A 122 -14.13 -0.19 7.89
C LEU A 122 -14.04 0.23 9.36
N VAL A 123 -13.63 1.48 9.64
CA VAL A 123 -13.57 2.03 11.01
C VAL A 123 -14.93 2.56 11.47
N ALA A 124 -15.84 2.95 10.56
CA ALA A 124 -17.19 3.39 10.90
C ALA A 124 -17.99 2.46 11.85
N PRO A 125 -18.01 1.12 11.69
CA PRO A 125 -18.71 0.24 12.62
C PRO A 125 -18.09 0.19 14.02
N LEU A 126 -16.79 0.49 14.18
CA LEU A 126 -16.14 0.57 15.50
C LEU A 126 -16.71 1.70 16.36
N ARG A 127 -17.44 2.65 15.77
CA ARG A 127 -18.24 3.65 16.52
C ARG A 127 -19.26 3.01 17.44
N ARG A 128 -19.81 1.85 17.06
CA ARG A 128 -20.76 1.10 17.89
C ARG A 128 -20.10 0.43 19.10
N LEU A 129 -18.77 0.33 19.14
CA LEU A 129 -17.99 -0.22 20.25
C LEU A 129 -17.53 0.85 21.26
N GLY A 130 -17.99 2.10 21.14
CA GLY A 130 -17.67 3.17 22.09
C GLY A 130 -16.30 3.83 21.89
N LEU A 131 -15.63 3.59 20.76
CA LEU A 131 -14.40 4.30 20.40
C LEU A 131 -14.74 5.75 19.99
N PRO A 132 -13.93 6.77 20.37
CA PRO A 132 -14.16 8.17 19.99
C PRO A 132 -13.81 8.40 18.51
N VAL A 133 -14.67 7.92 17.62
CA VAL A 133 -14.47 7.96 16.16
C VAL A 133 -14.44 9.39 15.62
N HIS A 134 -15.05 10.36 16.31
CA HIS A 134 -15.02 11.79 15.95
C HIS A 134 -13.59 12.35 15.81
N LEU A 135 -12.67 11.92 16.68
CA LEU A 135 -11.25 12.31 16.58
C LEU A 135 -10.59 11.73 15.33
N LEU A 136 -10.92 10.48 14.99
CA LEU A 136 -10.41 9.82 13.79
C LEU A 136 -10.99 10.44 12.51
N GLU A 137 -12.28 10.79 12.51
CA GLU A 137 -12.98 11.43 11.40
C GLU A 137 -12.33 12.76 11.02
N THR A 138 -11.77 13.48 11.99
CA THR A 138 -11.07 14.75 11.73
C THR A 138 -9.58 14.54 11.45
N ALA A 139 -8.92 13.66 12.20
CA ALA A 139 -7.47 13.46 12.10
C ALA A 139 -7.04 12.73 10.83
N ILE A 140 -7.78 11.72 10.39
CA ILE A 140 -7.37 10.89 9.24
C ILE A 140 -7.32 11.73 7.95
N PRO A 141 -8.39 12.49 7.56
CA PRO A 141 -8.33 13.36 6.38
C PRO A 141 -7.20 14.39 6.44
N LEU A 142 -6.92 14.91 7.64
CA LEU A 142 -5.82 15.84 7.87
C LEU A 142 -4.48 15.19 7.53
N VAL A 143 -4.20 14.00 8.09
CA VAL A 143 -2.98 13.24 7.81
C VAL A 143 -2.82 12.96 6.32
N ILE A 144 -3.90 12.55 5.63
CA ILE A 144 -3.86 12.25 4.20
C ILE A 144 -3.50 13.49 3.38
N ARG A 145 -4.08 14.64 3.71
CA ARG A 145 -3.78 15.91 3.04
C ARG A 145 -2.37 16.43 3.36
N PHE A 146 -1.89 16.21 4.58
CA PHE A 146 -0.56 16.65 5.02
C PHE A 146 0.58 15.77 4.54
N THR A 147 0.35 14.47 4.36
CA THR A 147 1.36 13.53 3.87
C THR A 147 2.07 14.02 2.58
N PRO A 148 1.37 14.41 1.50
CA PRO A 148 2.03 14.90 0.29
C PRO A 148 2.78 16.22 0.50
N VAL A 149 2.29 17.09 1.40
CA VAL A 149 2.95 18.35 1.76
C VAL A 149 4.28 18.08 2.47
N LEU A 150 4.27 17.21 3.48
CA LEU A 150 5.47 16.82 4.22
C LEU A 150 6.51 16.12 3.33
N VAL A 151 6.06 15.26 2.40
CA VAL A 151 6.97 14.62 1.43
C VAL A 151 7.61 15.67 0.53
N ALA A 152 6.84 16.64 0.00
CA ALA A 152 7.40 17.71 -0.82
C ALA A 152 8.40 18.59 -0.04
N ARG A 153 8.14 18.87 1.24
CA ARG A 153 9.08 19.58 2.12
C ARG A 153 10.35 18.78 2.36
N ALA A 154 10.24 17.48 2.62
CA ALA A 154 11.39 16.59 2.78
C ALA A 154 12.25 16.54 1.51
N GLU A 155 11.63 16.47 0.33
CA GLU A 155 12.32 16.52 -0.97
C GLU A 155 13.07 17.85 -1.16
N ALA A 156 12.42 18.98 -0.89
CA ALA A 156 13.02 20.30 -0.98
C ALA A 156 14.20 20.45 -0.01
N LEU A 157 14.06 19.96 1.23
CA LEU A 157 15.13 19.95 2.22
C LEU A 157 16.31 19.07 1.77
N ALA A 158 16.04 17.90 1.19
CA ALA A 158 17.06 17.04 0.62
C ALA A 158 17.78 17.66 -0.58
N GLN A 159 17.09 18.46 -1.40
CA GLN A 159 17.69 19.24 -2.48
C GLN A 159 18.58 20.35 -1.92
N ALA A 160 18.09 21.13 -0.95
CA ALA A 160 18.87 22.20 -0.29
C ALA A 160 20.10 21.66 0.46
N TRP A 161 20.01 20.45 1.03
CA TRP A 161 21.15 19.76 1.63
C TRP A 161 22.21 19.41 0.59
N ARG A 162 21.80 18.81 -0.53
CA ARG A 162 22.70 18.44 -1.64
C ARG A 162 23.38 19.65 -2.28
N ALA A 163 22.71 20.80 -2.31
CA ALA A 163 23.30 22.05 -2.80
C ALA A 163 24.40 22.58 -1.87
N ARG A 164 24.25 22.41 -0.54
CA ARG A 164 25.20 22.92 0.46
C ARG A 164 26.29 21.93 0.87
N SER A 165 26.07 20.63 0.66
CA SER A 165 26.99 19.58 1.10
C SER A 165 27.22 18.53 0.04
N ARG A 166 28.49 18.11 -0.12
CA ARG A 166 28.87 16.92 -0.90
C ARG A 166 28.43 15.60 -0.23
N ARG A 167 27.97 15.63 1.03
CA ARG A 167 27.52 14.43 1.75
C ARG A 167 26.07 14.10 1.40
N ARG A 168 25.77 12.80 1.30
CA ARG A 168 24.40 12.33 1.04
C ARG A 168 23.46 12.79 2.17
N PRO A 169 22.20 13.13 1.84
CA PRO A 169 21.16 13.33 2.85
C PRO A 169 21.06 12.08 3.73
N GLY A 170 20.98 12.26 5.04
CA GLY A 170 20.90 11.17 6.01
C GLY A 170 20.07 11.57 7.22
N TRP A 171 20.28 10.90 8.36
CA TRP A 171 19.51 11.09 9.60
C TRP A 171 19.47 12.54 10.09
N ARG A 172 20.47 13.37 9.72
CA ARG A 172 20.55 14.79 10.06
C ARG A 172 19.39 15.63 9.50
N LEU A 173 18.66 15.13 8.50
CA LEU A 173 17.48 15.81 7.95
C LEU A 173 16.19 15.53 8.75
N VAL A 174 16.19 14.53 9.62
CA VAL A 174 15.01 14.18 10.41
C VAL A 174 14.67 15.31 11.36
N LEU A 175 15.66 15.80 12.12
CA LEU A 175 15.46 16.90 13.07
C LEU A 175 14.83 18.16 12.44
N PRO A 176 15.39 18.73 11.35
CA PRO A 176 14.77 19.90 10.71
C PRO A 176 13.40 19.60 10.10
N LEU A 177 13.17 18.38 9.57
CA LEU A 177 11.86 17.99 9.07
C LEU A 177 10.83 17.88 10.21
N THR A 178 11.21 17.34 11.37
CA THR A 178 10.32 17.23 12.52
C THR A 178 9.96 18.60 13.09
N LEU A 179 10.89 19.55 13.11
CA LEU A 179 10.60 20.93 13.53
C LEU A 179 9.61 21.59 12.57
N GLN A 180 9.82 21.45 11.27
CA GLN A 180 8.86 21.96 10.27
C GLN A 180 7.47 21.31 10.40
N ALA A 181 7.42 20.01 10.67
CA ALA A 181 6.16 19.30 10.88
C ALA A 181 5.44 19.76 12.16
N LEU A 182 6.19 20.07 13.22
CA LEU A 182 5.64 20.60 14.47
C LEU A 182 5.08 22.03 14.27
N ASP A 183 5.85 22.91 13.63
CA ASP A 183 5.40 24.26 13.30
C ASP A 183 4.12 24.23 12.44
N GLU A 184 4.06 23.30 11.49
CA GLU A 184 2.90 23.14 10.61
C GLU A 184 1.68 22.57 11.38
N ALA A 185 1.90 21.67 12.34
CA ALA A 185 0.85 21.19 13.23
C ALA A 185 0.29 22.31 14.12
N ASP A 186 1.15 23.18 14.65
CA ASP A 186 0.75 24.33 15.46
C ASP A 186 -0.07 25.33 14.64
N HIS A 187 0.39 25.70 13.45
CA HIS A 187 -0.35 26.59 12.54
C HIS A 187 -1.72 26.03 12.16
N VAL A 188 -1.80 24.72 11.90
CA VAL A 188 -3.07 24.05 11.58
C VAL A 188 -3.98 24.01 12.79
N GLY A 189 -3.44 23.76 13.98
CA GLY A 189 -4.18 23.80 15.23
C GLY A 189 -4.78 25.18 15.52
N GLU A 190 -4.01 26.24 15.32
CA GLU A 190 -4.48 27.62 15.44
C GLU A 190 -5.56 27.95 14.41
N ALA A 191 -5.37 27.56 13.14
CA ALA A 191 -6.35 27.76 12.09
C ALA A 191 -7.66 27.00 12.35
N LEU A 192 -7.58 25.78 12.88
CA LEU A 192 -8.75 24.99 13.27
C LEU A 192 -9.49 25.65 14.44
N ARG A 193 -8.77 26.12 15.47
CA ARG A 193 -9.37 26.88 16.59
C ARG A 193 -10.08 28.15 16.11
N ALA A 194 -9.46 28.92 15.22
CA ALA A 194 -10.06 30.12 14.64
C ALA A 194 -11.31 29.84 13.79
N ARG A 195 -11.43 28.62 13.24
CA ARG A 195 -12.56 28.17 12.42
C ARG A 195 -13.67 27.44 13.20
N GLY A 196 -13.57 27.37 14.53
CA GLY A 196 -14.60 26.74 15.39
C GLY A 196 -14.20 25.41 16.01
N GLY A 197 -12.92 25.00 15.93
CA GLY A 197 -12.38 23.81 16.60
C GLY A 197 -12.53 22.51 15.81
N ALA A 198 -11.71 21.51 16.16
CA ALA A 198 -11.76 20.14 15.61
C ALA A 198 -12.70 19.21 16.40
N LEU A 199 -13.06 19.62 17.62
CA LEU A 199 -14.00 18.92 18.49
C LEU A 199 -15.38 19.49 18.17
N GLY A 200 -16.31 18.66 17.70
CA GLY A 200 -17.73 19.02 17.70
C GLY A 200 -18.15 19.42 19.12
N PRO A 201 -19.25 20.17 19.29
CA PRO A 201 -19.67 20.63 20.61
C PRO A 201 -19.65 19.45 21.59
N PRO A 202 -19.17 19.63 22.84
CA PRO A 202 -19.30 18.58 23.83
C PRO A 202 -20.78 18.20 23.87
N GLU A 203 -21.08 16.91 23.70
CA GLU A 203 -22.41 16.40 23.97
C GLU A 203 -22.73 16.86 25.39
N GLN A 204 -23.73 17.74 25.49
CA GLN A 204 -24.22 18.28 26.74
C GLN A 204 -24.88 17.11 27.49
N GLU A 205 -24.17 16.52 28.45
CA GLU A 205 -24.79 15.90 29.63
C GLU A 205 -24.99 16.95 30.72
#